data_AF-A0A522AI30-F1
#
_entry.id   AF-A0A522AI30-F1
#
_cell.length_a   1.000
_cell.length_b   1.000
_cell.length_c   1.000
_cell.angle_alpha   90.00
_cell.angle_beta   90.00
_cell.angle_gamma   90.00
#
_symmetry.space_group_name_H-M   'P 1'
#
loop_
_entity.id
_entity.type
_entity.pdbx_description
1 polymer ?
#
loop_
_entity_poly.entity_id
_entity_poly.type
_entity_poly.pdbx_seq_one_letter_code
_entity_poly.pdbx_strand_id
1 'polypeptide(L)' 'GHPQVCNGVTSLLPVDLFIPGCPPHPLTILDGLLRLLGRLESERLVTPG' A
#
# COMPACT_ATOMS: atom_id res chain seq x y z
N GLY A 1 -4.58 -22.64 -3.74
CA GLY A 1 -3.89 -21.91 -2.66
C GLY A 1 -3.03 -22.88 -1.89
N HIS A 2 -1.87 -22.45 -1.42
CA HIS A 2 -0.95 -23.28 -0.63
C HIS A 2 -1.28 -23.07 0.87
N PRO A 3 -1.38 -24.12 1.71
CA PRO A 3 -1.84 -23.99 3.09
C PRO A 3 -0.97 -23.10 3.99
N GLN A 4 0.24 -22.78 3.54
CA GLN A 4 1.23 -21.94 4.21
C GLN A 4 1.00 -20.44 3.92
N VAL A 5 0.07 -20.07 3.04
CA VAL A 5 -0.22 -18.67 2.69
C VAL A 5 -1.34 -18.13 3.58
N CYS A 6 -1.03 -17.09 4.36
CA CYS A 6 -1.92 -16.54 5.39
C CYS A 6 -2.77 -15.34 4.94
N ASN A 7 -3.10 -15.21 3.65
CA ASN A 7 -3.88 -14.08 3.09
C ASN A 7 -3.31 -12.68 3.39
N GLY A 8 -1.99 -12.57 3.56
CA GLY A 8 -1.30 -11.31 3.87
C GLY A 8 -1.13 -11.07 5.37
N VAL A 9 -0.70 -9.85 5.73
CA VAL A 9 -0.31 -9.50 7.11
C VAL A 9 -1.41 -8.78 7.89
N THR A 10 -2.49 -8.35 7.22
CA THR A 10 -3.55 -7.51 7.80
C THR A 10 -4.23 -8.12 9.03
N SER A 11 -4.31 -9.45 9.12
CA SER A 11 -4.88 -10.16 10.28
C SER A 11 -3.94 -10.22 11.47
N LEU A 12 -2.65 -9.94 11.29
CA LEU A 12 -1.61 -10.02 12.32
C LEU A 12 -1.21 -8.65 12.85
N LEU A 13 -1.11 -7.64 11.96
CA LEU A 13 -0.67 -6.29 12.30
C LEU A 13 -1.50 -5.24 11.56
N PRO A 14 -1.71 -4.05 12.16
CA PRO A 14 -2.28 -2.93 11.42
C PRO A 14 -1.36 -2.55 10.26
N VAL A 15 -1.95 -2.31 9.11
CA VAL A 15 -1.22 -1.92 7.89
C VAL A 15 -1.42 -0.44 7.64
N ASP A 16 -0.33 0.32 7.58
CA ASP A 16 -0.37 1.77 7.34
C ASP A 16 -0.65 2.10 5.86
N LEU A 17 -0.09 1.32 4.94
CA LEU A 17 -0.20 1.55 3.50
C LEU A 17 -0.09 0.23 2.72
N PHE A 18 -0.96 0.06 1.71
CA PHE A 18 -0.89 -1.03 0.74
C PHE A 18 -0.29 -0.55 -0.58
N ILE A 19 0.68 -1.30 -1.12
CA ILE A 19 1.27 -1.05 -2.44
C ILE A 19 0.75 -2.12 -3.41
N PRO A 20 -0.13 -1.78 -4.38
CA PRO A 20 -0.75 -2.76 -5.26
C PRO A 20 0.21 -3.25 -6.37
N GLY A 21 0.13 -4.54 -6.70
CA GLY A 21 0.78 -5.12 -7.87
C GLY A 21 1.33 -6.53 -7.63
N CYS A 22 1.65 -7.25 -8.71
CA CYS A 22 2.24 -8.59 -8.66
C CYS A 22 3.19 -8.84 -9.86
N PRO A 23 4.48 -8.46 -9.77
CA PRO A 23 5.04 -7.56 -8.76
C PRO A 23 4.61 -6.10 -9.00
N PRO A 24 4.56 -5.25 -7.97
CA PRO A 24 4.37 -3.82 -8.18
C PRO A 24 5.51 -3.25 -9.04
N HIS A 25 5.17 -2.31 -9.92
CA HIS A 25 6.19 -1.64 -10.74
C HIS A 25 7.17 -0.88 -9.82
N PRO A 26 8.48 -0.78 -10.12
CA PRO A 26 9.44 -0.11 -9.25
C PRO A 26 9.03 1.32 -8.85
N LEU A 27 8.42 2.07 -9.76
CA LEU A 27 7.89 3.41 -9.47
C LEU A 27 6.71 3.39 -8.48
N THR A 28 5.87 2.35 -8.51
CA THR A 28 4.75 2.19 -7.56
C THR A 28 5.26 1.90 -6.15
N ILE A 29 6.37 1.15 -6.02
CA ILE A 29 7.03 0.95 -4.72
C ILE A 29 7.58 2.29 -4.20
N LEU A 30 8.28 3.03 -5.06
CA LEU A 30 8.86 4.33 -4.68
C LEU A 30 7.79 5.34 -4.25
N ASP A 31 6.68 5.43 -4.99
CA ASP A 31 5.53 6.27 -4.63
C ASP A 31 4.98 5.89 -3.24
N GLY A 32 4.79 4.59 -2.98
CA GLY A 32 4.35 4.10 -1.67
C GLY A 32 5.30 4.49 -0.54
N LEU A 33 6.61 4.36 -0.74
CA LEU A 33 7.61 4.78 0.25
C LEU A 33 7.58 6.29 0.50
N LEU A 34 7.45 7.10 -0.55
CA LEU A 34 7.38 8.56 -0.42
C LEU A 34 6.10 9.01 0.29
N ARG A 35 4.95 8.35 0.04
CA ARG A 35 3.70 8.58 0.78
C ARG A 35 3.83 8.21 2.25
N LEU A 36 4.45 7.06 2.57
CA LEU A 36 4.69 6.64 3.95
C LEU A 36 5.58 7.64 4.70
N LEU A 37 6.56 8.24 4.01
CA LEU A 37 7.44 9.28 4.56
C LEU A 37 6.78 10.67 4.63
N GLY A 38 5.52 10.83 4.20
CA GLY A 38 4.84 12.12 4.12
C GLY A 38 5.49 13.10 3.14
N ARG A 39 6.28 12.60 2.18
CA ARG A 39 6.95 13.40 1.14
C ARG A 39 6.05 13.69 -0.06
N LEU A 40 4.96 12.92 -0.17
CA LEU A 40 3.87 13.14 -1.11
C LEU A 40 2.59 13.22 -0.30
N GLU A 41 1.71 14.15 -0.66
CA GLU A 41 0.35 14.12 -0.12
C GLU A 41 -0.31 12.84 -0.62
N SER A 42 -0.85 12.04 0.30
CA SER A 42 -1.84 11.05 -0.10
C SER A 42 -2.95 11.82 -0.77
N GLU A 43 -3.36 11.43 -1.98
CA GLU A 43 -4.56 12.00 -2.61
C GLU A 43 -5.74 11.80 -1.66
N ARG A 44 -5.94 12.77 -0.78
CA ARG A 44 -7.20 13.01 -0.13
C ARG A 44 -8.09 13.28 -1.32
N LEU A 45 -8.91 12.29 -1.68
CA LEU A 45 -10.00 12.49 -2.62
C LEU A 45 -10.64 13.81 -2.22
N VAL A 46 -10.37 14.86 -3.01
CA VAL A 46 -11.16 16.07 -2.96
C VAL A 46 -12.52 15.57 -3.37
N THR A 47 -13.40 15.32 -2.40
CA THR A 47 -14.82 15.18 -2.69
C THR A 47 -15.22 16.51 -3.34
N PRO A 48 -15.68 16.51 -4.60
CA PRO A 48 -16.35 17.69 -5.11
C PRO A 48 -17.70 17.78 -4.39
N GLY A 49 -17.83 18.71 -3.44
CA GLY A 49 -19.11 19.08 -2.80
C GLY A 49 -19.50 18.26 -1.60
#